data_AF-M0I117-F1
#
_entry.id   AF-M0I117-F1
#
_cell.length_a   1.000
_cell.length_b   1.000
_cell.length_c   1.000
_cell.angle_alpha   90.00
_cell.angle_beta   90.00
_cell.angle_gamma   90.00
#
_symmetry.space_group_name_H-M   'P 1'
#
loop_
_entity.id
_entity.type
_entity.pdbx_description
1 polymer ?
#
loop_
_entity_poly.entity_id
_entity_poly.type
_entity_poly.pdbx_seq_one_letter_code
_entity_poly.pdbx_strand_id
1 'polypeptide(L)'
;MDSLEAYIQMGGQHHPLIDLAIAHYQFETIHPYSDGNGRLGRILIVLQLHNAGYLSDPYLYPSAYFNRNKQAYVEKMRAVSEEGNWRDWILFFLDGIEAQARDSYERTFELIELRRDYETRYPHSKTSHKLARSLFDLPYFTANEVESRFDVSRQTAYNAIEELEADGLIVEATGKQRNQEYKAVDVFDILERSTV
;
A
#
# COMPACT_ATOMS: atom_id res chain seq x y z
N MET A 1 10.32 25.93 -8.70
CA MET A 1 9.55 25.31 -7.60
C MET A 1 8.37 26.18 -7.21
N ASP A 2 8.59 27.47 -6.94
CA ASP A 2 7.54 28.43 -6.55
C ASP A 2 6.31 28.43 -7.48
N SER A 3 6.51 28.38 -8.80
CA SER A 3 5.40 28.32 -9.76
C SER A 3 4.57 27.02 -9.66
N LEU A 4 5.22 25.89 -9.35
CA LEU A 4 4.53 24.61 -9.15
C LEU A 4 3.75 24.61 -7.84
N GLU A 5 4.34 25.15 -6.77
CA GLU A 5 3.66 25.29 -5.48
C GLU A 5 2.43 26.20 -5.60
N ALA A 6 2.58 27.35 -6.28
CA ALA A 6 1.47 28.25 -6.57
C ALA A 6 0.38 27.55 -7.40
N TYR A 7 0.74 26.76 -8.41
CA TYR A 7 -0.20 25.98 -9.21
C TYR A 7 -1.03 25.02 -8.35
N ILE A 8 -0.37 24.26 -7.47
CA ILE A 8 -1.03 23.30 -6.57
C ILE A 8 -1.95 24.03 -5.58
N GLN A 9 -1.51 25.16 -5.03
CA GLN A 9 -2.27 25.91 -4.02
C GLN A 9 -3.48 26.66 -4.57
N MET A 10 -3.37 27.23 -5.78
CA MET A 10 -4.45 28.01 -6.37
C MET A 10 -5.61 27.13 -6.86
N GLY A 11 -5.38 25.82 -7.00
CA GLY A 11 -6.28 24.92 -7.73
C GLY A 11 -6.15 25.21 -9.22
N GLY A 12 -5.75 24.20 -10.00
CA GLY A 12 -5.61 24.36 -11.45
C GLY A 12 -6.96 24.65 -12.14
N GLN A 13 -6.90 24.91 -13.44
CA GLN A 13 -8.09 25.20 -14.24
C GLN A 13 -8.82 23.94 -14.73
N HIS A 14 -8.29 22.76 -14.41
CA HIS A 14 -8.78 21.50 -14.92
C HIS A 14 -9.43 20.66 -13.82
N HIS A 15 -9.91 19.47 -14.20
CA HIS A 15 -10.34 18.49 -13.21
C HIS A 15 -9.14 18.12 -12.32
N PRO A 16 -9.31 17.95 -10.99
CA PRO A 16 -8.18 17.72 -10.08
C PRO A 16 -7.22 16.61 -10.51
N LEU A 17 -7.73 15.47 -11.00
CA LEU A 17 -6.88 14.37 -11.48
C LEU A 17 -5.99 14.74 -12.69
N ILE A 18 -6.44 15.67 -13.53
CA ILE A 18 -5.63 16.21 -14.64
C ILE A 18 -4.55 17.12 -14.07
N ASP A 19 -4.90 17.98 -13.12
CA ASP A 19 -3.93 18.87 -12.45
C ASP A 19 -2.86 18.09 -11.70
N LEU A 20 -3.21 16.95 -11.07
CA LEU A 20 -2.26 16.04 -10.45
C LEU A 20 -1.27 15.46 -11.47
N ALA A 21 -1.74 15.07 -12.66
CA ALA A 21 -0.88 14.57 -13.72
C ALA A 21 0.12 15.65 -14.20
N ILE A 22 -0.36 16.88 -14.34
CA ILE A 22 0.46 18.05 -14.72
C ILE A 22 1.49 18.36 -13.61
N ALA A 23 1.05 18.43 -12.36
CA ALA A 23 1.91 18.70 -11.21
C ALA A 23 2.99 17.64 -11.05
N HIS A 24 2.64 16.35 -11.23
CA HIS A 24 3.59 15.25 -11.16
C HIS A 24 4.66 15.35 -12.26
N TYR A 25 4.25 15.56 -13.52
CA TYR A 25 5.20 15.79 -14.63
C TYR A 25 6.14 16.96 -14.35
N GLN A 26 5.58 18.08 -13.86
CA GLN A 26 6.35 19.28 -13.59
C GLN A 26 7.37 19.05 -12.47
N PHE A 27 6.98 18.34 -11.41
CA PHE A 27 7.88 17.99 -10.31
C PHE A 27 9.06 17.15 -10.78
N GLU A 28 8.80 16.09 -11.54
CA GLU A 28 9.83 15.18 -12.07
C GLU A 28 10.78 15.91 -13.03
N THR A 29 10.26 16.86 -13.81
CA THR A 29 11.03 17.65 -14.77
C THR A 29 11.89 18.73 -14.10
N ILE A 30 11.39 19.37 -13.03
CA ILE A 30 12.21 20.33 -12.25
C ILE A 30 13.37 19.61 -11.58
N HIS A 31 13.14 18.37 -11.11
CA HIS A 31 14.15 17.54 -10.46
C HIS A 31 14.92 18.26 -9.33
N PRO A 32 14.22 18.80 -8.31
CA PRO A 32 14.79 19.77 -7.37
C PRO A 32 15.85 19.21 -6.40
N TYR A 33 15.91 17.89 -6.22
CA TYR A 33 16.83 17.24 -5.27
C TYR A 33 17.91 16.41 -5.98
N SER A 34 19.00 16.09 -5.27
CA SER A 34 20.09 15.26 -5.80
C SER A 34 19.76 13.77 -5.91
N ASP A 35 18.84 13.27 -5.08
CA ASP A 35 18.27 11.92 -5.13
C ASP A 35 16.85 11.97 -4.54
N GLY A 36 16.03 10.96 -4.86
CA GLY A 36 14.73 10.75 -4.25
C GLY A 36 13.58 11.46 -4.96
N ASN A 37 13.82 12.21 -6.04
CA ASN A 37 12.78 12.90 -6.80
C ASN A 37 11.63 11.96 -7.17
N GLY A 38 11.92 10.84 -7.83
CA GLY A 38 10.87 9.86 -8.20
C GLY A 38 10.07 9.29 -7.02
N ARG A 39 10.65 9.20 -5.82
CA ARG A 39 9.94 8.72 -4.61
C ARG A 39 9.04 9.82 -4.08
N LEU A 40 9.57 11.03 -3.95
CA LEU A 40 8.83 12.18 -3.47
C LEU A 40 7.71 12.58 -4.43
N GLY A 41 7.96 12.56 -5.74
CA GLY A 41 6.98 12.84 -6.77
C GLY A 41 5.79 11.90 -6.70
N ARG A 42 6.01 10.61 -6.40
CA ARG A 42 4.92 9.64 -6.19
C ARG A 42 4.18 9.82 -4.88
N ILE A 43 4.87 10.17 -3.78
CA ILE A 43 4.22 10.52 -2.52
C ILE A 43 3.32 11.75 -2.68
N LEU A 44 3.77 12.75 -3.45
CA LEU A 44 2.99 13.96 -3.73
C LEU A 44 1.68 13.67 -4.48
N ILE A 45 1.62 12.62 -5.32
CA ILE A 45 0.37 12.18 -5.94
C ILE A 45 -0.64 11.79 -4.86
N VAL A 46 -0.22 10.93 -3.93
CA VAL A 46 -1.10 10.40 -2.86
C VAL A 46 -1.55 11.52 -1.93
N LEU A 47 -0.64 12.43 -1.55
CA LEU A 47 -0.98 13.57 -0.70
C LEU A 47 -1.96 14.53 -1.39
N GLN A 48 -1.80 14.77 -2.69
CA GLN A 48 -2.74 15.61 -3.45
C GLN A 48 -4.10 14.95 -3.63
N LEU A 49 -4.16 13.62 -3.84
CA LEU A 49 -5.43 12.87 -3.89
C LEU A 49 -6.18 12.95 -2.57
N HIS A 50 -5.48 12.82 -1.44
CA HIS A 50 -6.04 12.99 -0.11
C HIS A 50 -6.53 14.43 0.11
N ASN A 51 -5.71 15.43 -0.23
CA ASN A 51 -6.09 16.85 -0.11
C ASN A 51 -7.30 17.21 -0.97
N ALA A 52 -7.45 16.59 -2.15
CA ALA A 52 -8.59 16.78 -3.03
C ALA A 52 -9.83 15.95 -2.64
N GLY A 53 -9.77 15.16 -1.55
CA GLY A 53 -10.90 14.40 -1.01
C GLY A 53 -11.21 13.08 -1.73
N TYR A 54 -10.31 12.61 -2.61
CA TYR A 54 -10.47 11.29 -3.27
C TYR A 54 -10.08 10.12 -2.37
N LEU A 55 -9.24 10.37 -1.36
CA LEU A 55 -8.79 9.39 -0.39
C LEU A 55 -9.11 9.88 1.02
N SER A 56 -9.60 9.00 1.89
CA SER A 56 -9.73 9.29 3.32
C SER A 56 -8.36 9.34 4.02
N ASP A 57 -7.41 8.54 3.51
CA ASP A 57 -6.07 8.35 4.05
C ASP A 57 -5.09 8.02 2.90
N PRO A 58 -3.78 8.27 3.05
CA PRO A 58 -2.82 8.16 1.95
C PRO A 58 -2.34 6.72 1.68
N TYR A 59 -3.25 5.77 1.44
CA TYR A 59 -2.93 4.34 1.24
C TYR A 59 -2.82 3.87 -0.22
N LEU A 60 -3.10 4.73 -1.20
CA LEU A 60 -2.96 4.36 -2.62
C LEU A 60 -1.49 4.13 -2.99
N TYR A 61 -1.19 3.11 -3.79
CA TYR A 61 0.19 2.77 -4.19
C TYR A 61 0.49 2.96 -5.70
N PRO A 62 0.55 4.20 -6.24
CA PRO A 62 0.86 4.49 -7.66
C PRO A 62 2.13 3.83 -8.20
N SER A 63 3.11 3.57 -7.32
CA SER A 63 4.42 3.05 -7.72
C SER A 63 4.35 1.70 -8.42
N ALA A 64 3.42 0.81 -8.04
CA ALA A 64 3.31 -0.51 -8.68
C ALA A 64 3.05 -0.38 -10.18
N TYR A 65 2.09 0.46 -10.57
CA TYR A 65 1.77 0.70 -11.97
C TYR A 65 2.92 1.38 -12.71
N PHE A 66 3.49 2.46 -12.17
CA PHE A 66 4.56 3.19 -12.86
C PHE A 66 5.86 2.40 -12.97
N ASN A 67 6.17 1.54 -11.99
CA ASN A 67 7.35 0.67 -12.06
C ASN A 67 7.15 -0.44 -13.10
N ARG A 68 5.96 -1.06 -13.15
CA ARG A 68 5.63 -2.06 -14.18
C ARG A 68 5.67 -1.47 -15.58
N ASN A 69 5.21 -0.23 -15.73
CA ASN A 69 5.16 0.50 -17.00
C ASN A 69 6.29 1.53 -17.16
N LYS A 70 7.47 1.27 -16.59
CA LYS A 70 8.57 2.26 -16.50
C LYS A 70 8.98 2.83 -17.84
N GLN A 71 9.04 2.00 -18.88
CA GLN A 71 9.39 2.44 -20.23
C GLN A 71 8.36 3.44 -20.77
N ALA A 72 7.08 3.06 -20.75
CA ALA A 72 5.99 3.92 -21.19
C ALA A 72 5.93 5.24 -20.38
N TYR A 73 6.13 5.17 -19.06
CA TYR A 73 6.19 6.35 -18.20
C TYR A 73 7.25 7.36 -18.67
N VAL A 74 8.49 6.90 -18.94
CA VAL A 74 9.57 7.75 -19.43
C VAL A 74 9.29 8.27 -20.83
N GLU A 75 8.81 7.40 -21.74
CA GLU A 75 8.49 7.77 -23.13
C GLU A 75 7.38 8.84 -23.19
N LYS A 76 6.32 8.69 -22.40
CA LYS A 76 5.22 9.66 -22.37
C LYS A 76 5.63 11.00 -21.77
N MET A 77 6.43 11.03 -20.69
CA MET A 77 6.98 12.30 -20.19
C MET A 77 7.88 12.97 -21.23
N ARG A 78 8.73 12.20 -21.91
CA ARG A 78 9.61 12.73 -22.96
C ARG A 78 8.81 13.36 -24.11
N ALA A 79 7.74 12.70 -24.56
CA ALA A 79 6.86 13.22 -25.61
C ALA A 79 6.15 14.54 -25.20
N VAL A 80 5.89 14.77 -23.91
CA VAL A 80 5.42 16.10 -23.45
C VAL A 80 6.48 17.16 -23.69
N SER A 81 7.74 16.88 -23.34
CA SER A 81 8.84 17.85 -23.49
C SER A 81 9.24 18.13 -24.94
N GLU A 82 9.18 17.11 -25.81
CA GLU A 82 9.64 17.22 -27.21
C GLU A 82 8.52 17.65 -28.17
N GLU A 83 7.29 17.22 -27.91
CA GLU A 83 6.16 17.33 -28.86
C GLU A 83 4.94 18.04 -28.27
N GLY A 84 4.95 18.34 -26.96
CA GLY A 84 3.78 18.88 -26.28
C GLY A 84 2.63 17.88 -26.13
N ASN A 85 2.92 16.56 -26.21
CA ASN A 85 1.91 15.50 -26.16
C ASN A 85 1.37 15.24 -24.73
N TRP A 86 0.69 16.25 -24.18
CA TRP A 86 0.05 16.18 -22.87
C TRP A 86 -1.07 15.14 -22.79
N ARG A 87 -1.78 14.92 -23.89
CA ARG A 87 -2.94 14.01 -23.93
C ARG A 87 -2.53 12.60 -23.54
N ASP A 88 -1.49 12.06 -24.16
CA ASP A 88 -1.06 10.68 -23.90
C ASP A 88 -0.48 10.52 -22.49
N TRP A 89 0.23 11.53 -21.99
CA TRP A 89 0.72 11.54 -20.61
C TRP A 89 -0.42 11.51 -19.60
N ILE A 90 -1.42 12.38 -19.77
CA ILE A 90 -2.57 12.46 -18.88
C ILE A 90 -3.35 11.15 -18.90
N LEU A 91 -3.61 10.58 -20.08
CA LEU A 91 -4.30 9.29 -20.18
C LEU A 91 -3.52 8.18 -19.47
N PHE A 92 -2.22 8.06 -19.74
CA PHE A 92 -1.37 7.07 -19.08
C PHE A 92 -1.34 7.22 -17.55
N PHE A 93 -1.30 8.46 -17.06
CA PHE A 93 -1.33 8.76 -15.63
C PHE A 93 -2.67 8.35 -15.01
N LEU A 94 -3.79 8.72 -15.64
CA LEU A 94 -5.13 8.40 -15.18
C LEU A 94 -5.40 6.88 -15.18
N ASP A 95 -4.96 6.17 -16.21
CA ASP A 95 -5.02 4.70 -16.27
C ASP A 95 -4.27 4.08 -15.07
N GLY A 96 -3.13 4.67 -14.70
CA GLY A 96 -2.36 4.24 -13.54
C GLY A 96 -3.09 4.46 -12.21
N ILE A 97 -3.72 5.62 -12.04
CA ILE A 97 -4.52 5.92 -10.85
C ILE A 97 -5.75 5.00 -10.77
N GLU A 98 -6.47 4.80 -11.88
CA GLU A 98 -7.62 3.91 -11.94
C GLU A 98 -7.22 2.46 -11.58
N ALA A 99 -6.16 1.95 -12.21
CA ALA A 99 -5.70 0.58 -11.96
C ALA A 99 -5.32 0.37 -10.48
N GLN A 100 -4.63 1.33 -9.87
CA GLN A 100 -4.26 1.23 -8.46
C GLN A 100 -5.44 1.43 -7.51
N ALA A 101 -6.42 2.26 -7.87
CA ALA A 101 -7.63 2.44 -7.07
C ALA A 101 -8.48 1.16 -7.08
N ARG A 102 -8.63 0.52 -8.24
CA ARG A 102 -9.34 -0.75 -8.39
C ARG A 102 -8.66 -1.87 -7.60
N ASP A 103 -7.35 -2.01 -7.75
CA ASP A 103 -6.55 -3.00 -7.02
C ASP A 103 -6.64 -2.79 -5.50
N SER A 104 -6.55 -1.53 -5.03
CA SER A 104 -6.72 -1.19 -3.62
C SER A 104 -8.13 -1.55 -3.12
N TYR A 105 -9.17 -1.31 -3.92
CA TYR A 105 -10.55 -1.65 -3.56
C TYR A 105 -10.74 -3.16 -3.44
N GLU A 106 -10.29 -3.92 -4.44
CA GLU A 106 -10.41 -5.38 -4.47
C GLU A 106 -9.70 -6.03 -3.29
N ARG A 107 -8.44 -5.64 -3.00
CA ARG A 107 -7.70 -6.15 -1.83
C ARG A 107 -8.39 -5.80 -0.52
N THR A 108 -8.88 -4.57 -0.38
CA THR A 108 -9.59 -4.16 0.83
C THR A 108 -10.86 -4.98 1.04
N PHE A 109 -11.61 -5.22 -0.03
CA PHE A 109 -12.82 -6.06 0.02
C PHE A 109 -12.48 -7.49 0.46
N GLU A 110 -11.46 -8.11 -0.15
CA GLU A 110 -11.00 -9.46 0.21
C GLU A 110 -10.56 -9.53 1.68
N LEU A 111 -9.82 -8.54 2.18
CA LEU A 111 -9.41 -8.47 3.59
C LEU A 111 -10.59 -8.32 4.55
N ILE A 112 -11.63 -7.57 4.17
CA ILE A 112 -12.85 -7.42 4.97
C ILE A 112 -13.60 -8.75 5.06
N GLU A 113 -13.76 -9.47 3.94
CA GLU A 113 -14.41 -10.77 3.92
C GLU A 113 -13.62 -11.81 4.71
N LEU A 114 -12.29 -11.84 4.54
CA LEU A 114 -11.40 -12.70 5.32
C LEU A 114 -11.51 -12.41 6.83
N ARG A 115 -11.56 -11.13 7.22
CA ARG A 115 -11.73 -10.74 8.63
C ARG A 115 -13.05 -11.24 9.20
N ARG A 116 -14.16 -11.13 8.45
CA ARG A 116 -15.48 -11.62 8.88
C ARG A 116 -15.49 -13.14 9.06
N ASP A 117 -14.84 -13.86 8.17
CA ASP A 117 -14.66 -15.31 8.29
C ASP A 117 -13.85 -15.68 9.55
N TYR A 118 -12.74 -14.99 9.80
CA TYR A 118 -11.94 -15.17 11.02
C TYR A 118 -12.74 -14.86 12.29
N GLU A 119 -13.56 -13.81 12.30
CA GLU A 119 -14.43 -13.48 13.43
C GLU A 119 -15.47 -14.57 13.73
N THR A 120 -15.89 -15.31 12.70
CA THR A 120 -16.83 -16.44 12.82
C THR A 120 -16.12 -17.72 13.27
N ARG A 121 -14.95 -18.05 12.68
CA ARG A 121 -14.18 -19.26 12.98
C ARG A 121 -13.51 -19.23 14.36
N TYR A 122 -13.09 -18.05 14.83
CA TYR A 122 -12.26 -17.89 16.02
C TYR A 122 -12.97 -17.09 17.13
N PRO A 123 -13.83 -17.72 17.96
CA PRO A 123 -14.55 -17.06 19.05
C PRO A 123 -13.62 -16.59 20.18
N HIS A 124 -14.06 -15.65 21.03
CA HIS A 124 -13.21 -14.94 22.01
C HIS A 124 -12.72 -15.78 23.22
N SER A 125 -12.72 -17.11 23.11
CA SER A 125 -12.47 -18.04 24.23
C SER A 125 -11.00 -18.31 24.52
N LYS A 126 -10.13 -18.31 23.51
CA LYS A 126 -8.71 -18.69 23.62
C LYS A 126 -7.76 -17.58 23.15
N THR A 127 -6.51 -17.62 23.62
CA THR A 127 -5.44 -16.73 23.14
C THR A 127 -5.14 -16.93 21.66
N SER A 128 -5.12 -18.16 21.16
CA SER A 128 -4.97 -18.47 19.73
C SER A 128 -6.04 -17.77 18.89
N HIS A 129 -7.30 -17.82 19.31
CA HIS A 129 -8.39 -17.16 18.60
C HIS A 129 -8.25 -15.63 18.60
N LYS A 130 -7.80 -15.05 19.73
CA LYS A 130 -7.49 -13.62 19.82
C LYS A 130 -6.32 -13.24 18.89
N LEU A 131 -5.29 -14.08 18.83
CA LEU A 131 -4.15 -13.92 17.94
C LEU A 131 -4.58 -13.99 16.46
N ALA A 132 -5.36 -15.00 16.08
CA ALA A 132 -5.88 -15.18 14.73
C ALA A 132 -6.63 -13.93 14.24
N ARG A 133 -7.52 -13.39 15.08
CA ARG A 133 -8.24 -12.15 14.76
C ARG A 133 -7.37 -10.90 14.73
N SER A 134 -6.24 -10.91 15.43
CA SER A 134 -5.31 -9.79 15.45
C SER A 134 -4.35 -9.78 14.25
N LEU A 135 -4.32 -10.84 13.42
CA LEU A 135 -3.42 -10.92 12.26
C LEU A 135 -3.64 -9.80 11.23
N PHE A 136 -4.80 -9.13 11.23
CA PHE A 136 -5.06 -7.98 10.37
C PHE A 136 -4.41 -6.69 10.86
N ASP A 137 -4.18 -6.57 12.18
CA ASP A 137 -3.48 -5.43 12.79
C ASP A 137 -2.00 -5.74 13.05
N LEU A 138 -1.70 -7.03 13.19
CA LEU A 138 -0.39 -7.59 13.52
C LEU A 138 -0.09 -8.78 12.57
N PRO A 139 0.08 -8.52 11.26
CA PRO A 139 0.30 -9.57 10.25
C PRO A 139 1.70 -10.18 10.34
N TYR A 140 2.64 -9.49 11.01
CA TYR A 140 4.01 -9.93 11.20
C TYR A 140 4.42 -9.67 12.65
N PHE A 141 4.87 -10.70 13.37
CA PHE A 141 5.10 -10.60 14.82
C PHE A 141 6.05 -11.65 15.39
N THR A 142 6.44 -11.43 16.63
CA THR A 142 7.24 -12.31 17.48
C THR A 142 6.42 -12.83 18.66
N ALA A 143 6.88 -13.93 19.29
CA ALA A 143 6.26 -14.44 20.51
C ALA A 143 6.19 -13.39 21.64
N ASN A 144 7.20 -12.52 21.76
CA ASN A 144 7.23 -11.46 22.78
C ASN A 144 6.13 -10.41 22.57
N GLU A 145 5.76 -10.12 21.32
CA GLU A 145 4.65 -9.23 20.99
C GLU A 145 3.31 -9.86 21.34
N VAL A 146 3.16 -11.18 21.15
CA VAL A 146 1.97 -11.94 21.59
C VAL A 146 1.83 -11.93 23.11
N GLU A 147 2.92 -12.20 23.84
CA GLU A 147 2.97 -12.14 25.31
C GLU A 147 2.51 -10.77 25.81
N SER A 148 3.10 -9.70 25.28
CA SER A 148 2.84 -8.32 25.71
C SER A 148 1.45 -7.84 25.30
N ARG A 149 0.96 -8.21 24.11
CA ARG A 149 -0.33 -7.77 23.58
C ARG A 149 -1.51 -8.40 24.31
N PHE A 150 -1.39 -9.66 24.71
CA PHE A 150 -2.49 -10.41 25.34
C PHE A 150 -2.33 -10.59 26.84
N ASP A 151 -1.24 -10.09 27.44
CA ASP A 151 -0.90 -10.25 28.85
C ASP A 151 -0.94 -11.72 29.29
N VAL A 152 -0.16 -12.54 28.57
CA VAL A 152 -0.10 -13.99 28.79
C VAL A 152 1.33 -14.45 29.03
N SER A 153 1.46 -15.61 29.68
CA SER A 153 2.77 -16.25 29.83
C SER A 153 3.39 -16.58 28.48
N ARG A 154 4.72 -16.62 28.45
CA ARG A 154 5.49 -17.12 27.31
C ARG A 154 4.99 -18.45 26.78
N GLN A 155 4.75 -19.42 27.64
CA GLN A 155 4.22 -20.72 27.23
C GLN A 155 2.86 -20.61 26.53
N THR A 156 1.96 -19.77 27.05
CA THR A 156 0.65 -19.53 26.44
C THR A 156 0.77 -18.89 25.05
N ALA A 157 1.72 -17.98 24.86
CA ALA A 157 1.98 -17.36 23.57
C ALA A 157 2.51 -18.39 22.54
N TYR A 158 3.49 -19.22 22.90
CA TYR A 158 3.99 -20.28 22.02
C TYR A 158 2.90 -21.31 21.68
N ASN A 159 2.09 -21.74 22.66
CA ASN A 159 0.97 -22.66 22.39
C ASN A 159 -0.04 -22.06 21.40
N ALA A 160 -0.30 -20.74 21.48
CA ALA A 160 -1.19 -20.06 20.55
C ALA A 160 -0.60 -19.97 19.14
N ILE A 161 0.71 -19.72 19.03
CA ILE A 161 1.45 -19.72 17.77
C ILE A 161 1.43 -21.11 17.14
N GLU A 162 1.74 -22.15 17.91
CA GLU A 162 1.72 -23.55 17.43
C GLU A 162 0.32 -23.96 16.91
N GLU A 163 -0.76 -23.53 17.57
CA GLU A 163 -2.13 -23.78 17.10
C GLU A 163 -2.40 -23.10 15.76
N LEU A 164 -1.98 -21.84 15.60
CA LEU A 164 -2.16 -21.09 14.34
C LEU A 164 -1.28 -21.61 13.19
N GLU A 165 -0.07 -22.05 13.49
CA GLU A 165 0.85 -22.64 12.52
C GLU A 165 0.34 -24.02 12.06
N ALA A 166 -0.19 -24.83 12.99
CA ALA A 166 -0.86 -26.10 12.66
C ALA A 166 -2.12 -25.90 11.79
N ASP A 167 -2.86 -24.82 12.03
CA ASP A 167 -4.01 -24.41 11.20
C ASP A 167 -3.59 -23.76 9.86
N GLY A 168 -2.29 -23.52 9.64
CA GLY A 168 -1.76 -22.91 8.42
C GLY A 168 -2.00 -21.41 8.29
N LEU A 169 -2.48 -20.73 9.34
CA LEU A 169 -2.77 -19.29 9.30
C LEU A 169 -1.51 -18.43 9.35
N ILE A 170 -0.44 -18.97 9.92
CA ILE A 170 0.86 -18.30 10.03
C ILE A 170 1.98 -19.25 9.63
N VAL A 171 3.13 -18.67 9.26
CA VAL A 171 4.37 -19.41 9.02
C VAL A 171 5.56 -18.66 9.61
N GLU A 172 6.54 -19.39 10.12
CA GLU A 172 7.82 -18.84 10.55
C GLU A 172 8.59 -18.25 9.34
N ALA A 173 9.09 -17.02 9.48
CA ALA A 173 9.62 -16.24 8.37
C ALA A 173 11.15 -16.07 8.39
N THR A 174 11.83 -16.34 9.51
CA THR A 174 13.25 -16.00 9.69
C THR A 174 14.21 -17.18 9.47
N GLY A 175 13.74 -18.42 9.58
CA GLY A 175 14.56 -19.63 9.58
C GLY A 175 15.49 -19.74 10.80
N LYS A 176 15.29 -18.93 11.84
CA LYS A 176 16.16 -18.87 13.03
C LYS A 176 15.63 -19.75 14.16
N GLN A 177 16.53 -20.13 15.07
CA GLN A 177 16.17 -20.86 16.30
C GLN A 177 15.78 -19.92 17.47
N ARG A 178 16.06 -18.62 17.35
CA ARG A 178 15.78 -17.60 18.39
C ARG A 178 15.29 -16.33 17.72
N ASN A 179 14.39 -15.62 18.41
CA ASN A 179 13.71 -14.42 17.90
C ASN A 179 13.05 -14.71 16.54
N GLN A 180 12.32 -15.82 16.49
CA GLN A 180 11.50 -16.18 15.34
C GLN A 180 10.43 -15.12 15.15
N GLU A 181 10.20 -14.79 13.89
CA GLU A 181 9.11 -13.93 13.44
C GLU A 181 8.15 -14.80 12.62
N TYR A 182 6.88 -14.51 12.76
CA TYR A 182 5.78 -15.24 12.13
C TYR A 182 5.01 -14.27 11.26
N LYS A 183 4.60 -14.74 10.08
CA LYS A 183 3.79 -13.97 9.11
C LYS A 183 2.45 -14.63 8.88
N ALA A 184 1.39 -13.82 8.77
CA ALA A 184 0.03 -14.26 8.46
C ALA A 184 -0.11 -14.65 6.98
N VAL A 185 -0.36 -15.93 6.70
CA VAL A 185 -0.37 -16.46 5.33
C VAL A 185 -1.47 -15.81 4.50
N ASP A 186 -2.74 -15.98 4.89
CA ASP A 186 -3.88 -15.48 4.11
C ASP A 186 -3.86 -13.96 3.90
N VAL A 187 -3.38 -13.19 4.90
CA VAL A 187 -3.28 -11.73 4.80
C VAL A 187 -2.20 -11.33 3.78
N PHE A 188 -1.02 -11.95 3.85
CA PHE A 188 0.05 -11.67 2.90
C PHE A 188 -0.27 -12.19 1.50
N ASP A 189 -0.99 -13.29 1.36
CA ASP A 189 -1.43 -13.79 0.04
C ASP A 189 -2.29 -12.75 -0.70
N ILE A 190 -3.18 -12.04 0.02
CA ILE A 190 -3.97 -10.95 -0.56
C ILE A 190 -3.08 -9.72 -0.87
N LEU A 191 -2.20 -9.34 0.06
CA LEU A 191 -1.37 -8.12 -0.08
C LEU A 191 -0.27 -8.26 -1.15
N GLU A 192 0.35 -9.43 -1.26
CA GLU A 192 1.49 -9.70 -2.17
C GLU A 192 1.06 -10.21 -3.55
N ARG A 193 -0.25 -10.45 -3.76
CA ARG A 193 -0.77 -10.88 -5.06
C ARG A 193 -0.35 -9.90 -6.14
N SER A 194 0.41 -10.41 -7.12
CA SER A 194 0.79 -9.64 -8.30
C SER A 194 -0.47 -9.25 -9.07
N THR A 195 -0.62 -7.95 -9.36
CA THR A 195 -1.67 -7.49 -10.27
C THR A 195 -1.38 -8.01 -11.67
N VAL A 196 -2.37 -8.68 -12.28
CA VAL A 196 -2.38 -9.06 -13.70
C VAL A 196 -2.45 -7.80 -14.56
#